data_AF-A0A3N5ZUD6-F1
#
_entry.id   AF-A0A3N5ZUD6-F1
#
_cell.length_a   1.000
_cell.length_b   1.000
_cell.length_c   1.000
_cell.angle_alpha   90.00
_cell.angle_beta   90.00
_cell.angle_gamma   90.00
#
_symmetry.space_group_name_H-M   'P 1'
#
loop_
_entity.id
_entity.type
_entity.pdbx_description
1 polymer ?
#
loop_
_entity_poly.entity_id
_entity_poly.type
_entity_poly.pdbx_seq_one_letter_code
_entity_poly.pdbx_strand_id
1 'polypeptide(L)'
;MTSNARPCVLSRSSGVLVPLFSMPSTRSWGIGEIGDLVYMAEWLRSAGQSFVQLLPVNEMAPMQTSPYSAISAMAIDPIYIDLRSVPDFQAAGGEGSLSLTMAASLRAARQAGKVEYSLVRRVKEASFLASFARFKEAEWARETERAAALRTFIESERWWLEDYALFRAIHAREGERPWTEWPAGLRRREPGALGKAARELEDQVLQHKYLQWLAHEAWQEARRAIRPLALFGDLPFMVDLDSADVWANQGLFNLDGSIGVPPDAFSATGQNWGMPAYRWDEMARADYTWLRQRAQRSAALYDGYRIDHLVGFYRTYVFPADGSKAYFTPKGEDEQTALGERLMTIFAQAGACVIAEDLGTVPDFVRASLSRLRIQATRCCAGSGTGRTKRTASRFATRWTTRPTRSQLPARTTPSRLPSGGTRPNRPNARRC
;
A
#
# COMPACT_ATOMS: atom_id res chain seq x y z
N MET A 1 -0.42 -32.38 -9.25
CA MET A 1 -1.42 -31.36 -9.60
C MET A 1 -0.68 -30.20 -10.25
N THR A 2 -0.80 -30.07 -11.56
CA THR A 2 -0.08 -29.08 -12.38
C THR A 2 -0.59 -27.67 -12.07
N SER A 3 0.34 -26.82 -11.65
CA SER A 3 0.16 -25.40 -11.33
C SER A 3 -0.52 -24.66 -12.48
N ASN A 4 -1.72 -24.11 -12.23
CA ASN A 4 -2.41 -23.16 -13.10
C ASN A 4 -1.95 -21.71 -12.84
N ALA A 5 -0.72 -21.51 -12.34
CA ALA A 5 -0.14 -20.17 -12.28
C ALA A 5 0.04 -19.66 -13.72
N ARG A 6 -0.67 -18.59 -14.11
CA ARG A 6 -0.39 -17.89 -15.37
C ARG A 6 1.06 -17.42 -15.30
N PRO A 7 1.98 -17.98 -16.11
CA PRO A 7 3.35 -17.52 -16.05
C PRO A 7 3.36 -16.07 -16.49
N CYS A 8 4.04 -15.22 -15.73
CA CYS A 8 4.28 -13.84 -16.13
C CYS A 8 5.22 -13.88 -17.33
N VAL A 9 4.69 -14.13 -18.52
CA VAL A 9 5.43 -14.07 -19.78
C VAL A 9 4.92 -12.85 -20.50
N LEU A 10 5.31 -11.69 -19.99
CA LEU A 10 5.28 -10.50 -20.82
C LEU A 10 6.31 -10.74 -21.94
N SER A 11 5.89 -10.64 -23.20
CA SER A 11 6.81 -10.27 -24.28
C SER A 11 7.62 -9.04 -23.85
N ARG A 12 8.76 -8.76 -24.47
CA ARG A 12 9.55 -7.55 -24.12
C ARG A 12 8.63 -6.32 -24.09
N SER A 13 8.50 -5.74 -22.90
CA SER A 13 7.48 -4.75 -22.55
C SER A 13 8.12 -3.61 -21.76
N SER A 14 7.56 -2.41 -21.86
CA SER A 14 7.93 -1.26 -21.05
C SER A 14 6.70 -0.63 -20.42
N GLY A 15 6.92 0.04 -19.29
CA GLY A 15 5.87 0.72 -18.54
C GLY A 15 6.46 1.75 -17.60
N VAL A 16 5.58 2.47 -16.92
CA VAL A 16 5.95 3.56 -16.01
C VAL A 16 5.55 3.21 -14.59
N LEU A 17 6.50 3.35 -13.64
CA LEU A 17 6.21 3.38 -12.22
C LEU A 17 5.81 4.80 -11.85
N VAL A 18 4.60 4.97 -11.34
CA VAL A 18 4.09 6.28 -10.93
C VAL A 18 3.08 6.08 -9.78
N PRO A 19 3.30 6.69 -8.60
CA PRO A 19 2.34 6.60 -7.51
C PRO A 19 1.01 7.25 -7.90
N LEU A 20 -0.13 6.65 -7.53
CA LEU A 20 -1.45 7.20 -7.86
C LEU A 20 -1.62 8.63 -7.36
N PHE A 21 -1.20 8.91 -6.12
CA PHE A 21 -1.25 10.26 -5.55
C PHE A 21 -0.48 11.32 -6.35
N SER A 22 0.48 10.91 -7.20
CA SER A 22 1.29 11.80 -8.04
C SER A 22 0.67 12.09 -9.41
N MET A 23 -0.57 11.66 -9.65
CA MET A 23 -1.31 11.89 -10.90
C MET A 23 -2.47 12.89 -10.77
N PRO A 24 -2.33 14.06 -10.09
CA PRO A 24 -3.44 14.99 -10.03
C PRO A 24 -3.78 15.51 -11.43
N SER A 25 -5.06 15.60 -11.74
CA SER A 25 -5.58 16.25 -12.94
C SER A 25 -6.16 17.63 -12.60
N THR A 26 -6.57 18.39 -13.62
CA THR A 26 -7.34 19.64 -13.44
C THR A 26 -8.67 19.44 -12.70
N ARG A 27 -9.05 18.18 -12.55
CA ARG A 27 -10.31 17.68 -12.07
C ARG A 27 -10.18 17.23 -10.60
N SER A 28 -9.08 16.60 -10.22
CA SER A 28 -8.88 16.01 -8.90
C SER A 28 -8.85 17.03 -7.76
N TRP A 29 -8.97 16.53 -6.54
CA TRP A 29 -8.99 17.35 -5.32
C TRP A 29 -7.59 17.57 -4.71
N GLY A 30 -6.59 17.86 -5.56
CA GLY A 30 -5.20 18.11 -5.12
C GLY A 30 -4.35 16.86 -4.89
N ILE A 31 -4.86 15.68 -5.25
CA ILE A 31 -4.18 14.39 -5.24
C ILE A 31 -4.64 13.61 -6.48
N GLY A 32 -3.81 12.73 -7.04
CA GLY A 32 -4.31 11.80 -8.05
C GLY A 32 -5.32 10.80 -7.47
N GLU A 33 -6.42 10.58 -8.17
CA GLU A 33 -7.58 9.78 -7.79
C GLU A 33 -7.74 8.56 -8.71
N ILE A 34 -8.55 7.57 -8.33
CA ILE A 34 -8.76 6.35 -9.13
C ILE A 34 -9.19 6.68 -10.57
N GLY A 35 -10.04 7.70 -10.74
CA GLY A 35 -10.49 8.15 -12.06
C GLY A 35 -9.37 8.72 -12.94
N ASP A 36 -8.29 9.26 -12.35
CA ASP A 36 -7.17 9.82 -13.10
C ASP A 36 -6.32 8.74 -13.78
N LEU A 37 -6.43 7.48 -13.33
CA LEU A 37 -5.75 6.34 -13.93
C LEU A 37 -6.14 6.14 -15.40
N VAL A 38 -7.38 6.50 -15.77
CA VAL A 38 -7.88 6.40 -17.15
C VAL A 38 -7.11 7.33 -18.08
N TYR A 39 -6.95 8.60 -17.69
CA TYR A 39 -6.22 9.59 -18.47
C TYR A 39 -4.72 9.28 -18.54
N MET A 40 -4.14 8.83 -17.42
CA MET A 40 -2.75 8.35 -17.41
C MET A 40 -2.58 7.17 -18.38
N ALA A 41 -3.53 6.23 -18.41
CA ALA A 41 -3.47 5.08 -19.29
C ALA A 41 -3.61 5.46 -20.77
N GLU A 42 -4.44 6.44 -21.13
CA GLU A 42 -4.50 7.00 -22.48
C GLU A 42 -3.15 7.58 -22.92
N TRP A 43 -2.52 8.38 -22.06
CA TRP A 43 -1.21 8.96 -22.33
C TRP A 43 -0.12 7.89 -22.45
N LEU A 44 -0.10 6.90 -21.55
CA LEU A 44 0.87 5.81 -21.59
C LEU A 44 0.73 4.96 -22.86
N ARG A 45 -0.49 4.67 -23.28
CA ARG A 45 -0.75 3.93 -24.52
C ARG A 45 -0.26 4.71 -25.75
N SER A 46 -0.49 6.01 -25.81
CA SER A 46 0.01 6.84 -26.92
C SER A 46 1.54 6.93 -26.94
N ALA A 47 2.19 6.78 -25.78
CA ALA A 47 3.64 6.67 -25.64
C ALA A 47 4.19 5.24 -25.83
N GLY A 48 3.37 4.30 -26.33
CA GLY A 48 3.77 2.91 -26.60
C GLY A 48 4.06 2.07 -25.34
N GLN A 49 3.61 2.52 -24.17
CA GLN A 49 3.75 1.76 -22.92
C GLN A 49 2.69 0.67 -22.82
N SER A 50 3.07 -0.44 -22.17
CA SER A 50 2.25 -1.65 -22.05
C SER A 50 1.72 -1.89 -20.64
N PHE A 51 2.30 -1.21 -19.63
CA PHE A 51 1.82 -1.27 -18.26
C PHE A 51 2.08 0.03 -17.50
N VAL A 52 1.35 0.19 -16.39
CA VAL A 52 1.64 1.16 -15.34
C VAL A 52 1.80 0.42 -14.02
N GLN A 53 2.83 0.76 -13.24
CA GLN A 53 3.00 0.24 -11.89
C GLN A 53 2.68 1.35 -10.88
N LEU A 54 1.85 1.03 -9.90
CA LEU A 54 1.51 1.91 -8.79
C LEU A 54 2.31 1.51 -7.54
N LEU A 55 2.46 2.46 -6.61
CA LEU A 55 2.75 2.17 -5.21
C LEU A 55 1.50 1.59 -4.53
N PRO A 56 1.59 1.09 -3.28
CA PRO A 56 0.41 0.60 -2.57
C PRO A 56 -0.67 1.69 -2.50
N VAL A 57 -1.92 1.30 -2.76
CA VAL A 57 -3.12 2.17 -2.63
C VAL A 57 -3.87 1.92 -1.33
N ASN A 58 -3.27 1.11 -0.45
CA ASN A 58 -3.86 0.71 0.80
C ASN A 58 -4.09 1.89 1.73
N GLU A 59 -5.11 1.78 2.59
CA GLU A 59 -5.41 2.85 3.52
C GLU A 59 -4.26 3.09 4.50
N MET A 60 -3.77 4.33 4.52
CA MET A 60 -2.67 4.75 5.39
C MET A 60 -3.19 5.10 6.78
N ALA A 61 -2.33 4.91 7.79
CA ALA A 61 -2.63 5.37 9.13
C ALA A 61 -2.90 6.89 9.18
N PRO A 62 -3.71 7.37 10.14
CA PRO A 62 -3.92 8.78 10.35
C PRO A 62 -2.60 9.54 10.44
N MET A 63 -2.56 10.73 9.84
CA MET A 63 -1.37 11.60 9.76
C MET A 63 -0.18 11.02 8.98
N GLN A 64 -0.21 9.76 8.54
CA GLN A 64 0.82 9.18 7.68
C GLN A 64 0.58 9.56 6.22
N THR A 65 1.69 9.65 5.49
CA THR A 65 1.73 9.94 4.04
C THR A 65 2.48 8.87 3.26
N SER A 66 3.04 7.88 3.96
CA SER A 66 3.73 6.75 3.36
C SER A 66 2.70 5.67 3.00
N PRO A 67 2.65 5.21 1.73
CA PRO A 67 1.79 4.11 1.33
C PRO A 67 2.19 2.77 1.95
N TYR A 68 3.35 2.69 2.61
CA TYR A 68 3.82 1.50 3.32
C TYR A 68 3.41 1.48 4.81
N SER A 69 2.73 2.51 5.29
CA SER A 69 2.20 2.62 6.67
C SER A 69 0.71 2.27 6.69
N ALA A 70 0.35 1.16 6.04
CA ALA A 70 -1.04 0.79 5.84
C ALA A 70 -1.66 0.20 7.12
N ILE A 71 -2.85 0.69 7.47
CA ILE A 71 -3.70 0.14 8.55
C ILE A 71 -4.60 -0.99 8.07
N SER A 72 -4.58 -1.27 6.77
CA SER A 72 -5.11 -2.50 6.21
C SER A 72 -4.36 -2.94 4.96
N ALA A 73 -3.99 -4.22 4.87
CA ALA A 73 -3.49 -4.85 3.66
C ALA A 73 -4.57 -5.04 2.58
N MET A 74 -5.86 -4.88 2.93
CA MET A 74 -6.99 -5.20 2.06
C MET A 74 -7.74 -3.96 1.55
N ALA A 75 -7.93 -2.97 2.43
CA ALA A 75 -8.71 -1.77 2.16
C ALA A 75 -7.97 -0.78 1.25
N ILE A 76 -8.69 -0.17 0.31
CA ILE A 76 -8.19 0.95 -0.51
C ILE A 76 -8.34 2.25 0.30
N ASP A 77 -7.37 3.15 0.28
CA ASP A 77 -7.49 4.44 0.96
C ASP A 77 -8.63 5.26 0.31
N PRO A 78 -9.68 5.65 1.07
CA PRO A 78 -10.77 6.47 0.55
C PRO A 78 -10.29 7.82 -0.01
N ILE A 79 -9.09 8.28 0.34
CA ILE A 79 -8.50 9.49 -0.26
C ILE A 79 -8.41 9.42 -1.79
N TYR A 80 -8.39 8.23 -2.38
CA TYR A 80 -8.32 8.04 -3.83
C TYR A 80 -9.68 8.04 -4.54
N ILE A 81 -10.80 8.08 -3.82
CA ILE A 81 -12.14 8.16 -4.43
C ILE A 81 -12.32 9.52 -5.09
N ASP A 82 -12.73 9.55 -6.36
CA ASP A 82 -13.18 10.78 -7.03
C ASP A 82 -14.61 11.09 -6.56
N LEU A 83 -14.72 12.03 -5.61
CA LEU A 83 -16.01 12.46 -5.06
C LEU A 83 -16.97 12.99 -6.13
N ARG A 84 -16.45 13.51 -7.24
CA ARG A 84 -17.32 14.09 -8.28
C ARG A 84 -18.05 13.01 -9.07
N SER A 85 -17.52 11.79 -9.10
CA SER A 85 -18.23 10.63 -9.64
C SER A 85 -19.16 9.97 -8.63
N VAL A 86 -19.18 10.39 -7.36
CA VAL A 86 -20.06 9.81 -6.33
C VAL A 86 -21.46 10.43 -6.44
N PRO A 87 -22.50 9.64 -6.81
CA PRO A 87 -23.83 10.19 -7.04
C PRO A 87 -24.44 10.82 -5.78
N ASP A 88 -24.18 10.24 -4.61
CA ASP A 88 -24.66 10.76 -3.33
C ASP A 88 -24.04 12.12 -2.98
N PHE A 89 -22.78 12.36 -3.37
CA PHE A 89 -22.15 13.66 -3.21
C PHE A 89 -22.80 14.72 -4.11
N GLN A 90 -23.04 14.37 -5.38
CA GLN A 90 -23.73 15.27 -6.32
C GLN A 90 -25.15 15.58 -5.87
N ALA A 91 -25.90 14.57 -5.41
CA ALA A 91 -27.24 14.74 -4.89
C ALA A 91 -27.27 15.58 -3.60
N ALA A 92 -26.18 15.57 -2.81
CA ALA A 92 -25.99 16.44 -1.66
C ALA A 92 -25.51 17.86 -2.02
N GLY A 93 -25.54 18.25 -3.31
CA GLY A 93 -25.16 19.58 -3.80
C GLY A 93 -23.71 19.70 -4.31
N GLY A 94 -22.96 18.60 -4.32
CA GLY A 94 -21.60 18.53 -4.87
C GLY A 94 -20.64 19.55 -4.24
N GLU A 95 -19.70 20.08 -5.04
CA GLU A 95 -18.78 21.12 -4.55
C GLU A 95 -19.50 22.40 -4.09
N GLY A 96 -20.74 22.63 -4.55
CA GLY A 96 -21.55 23.78 -4.16
C GLY A 96 -22.11 23.71 -2.73
N SER A 97 -22.16 22.52 -2.11
CA SER A 97 -22.58 22.37 -0.72
C SER A 97 -21.43 22.50 0.29
N LEU A 98 -20.19 22.65 -0.20
CA LEU A 98 -19.04 22.88 0.67
C LEU A 98 -19.15 24.25 1.37
N SER A 99 -18.87 24.26 2.67
CA SER A 99 -18.73 25.53 3.40
C SER A 99 -17.61 26.39 2.81
N LEU A 100 -17.66 27.71 3.01
CA LEU A 100 -16.64 28.63 2.51
C LEU A 100 -15.21 28.20 2.91
N THR A 101 -15.03 27.70 4.12
CA THR A 101 -13.75 27.19 4.63
C THR A 101 -13.31 25.92 3.92
N MET A 102 -14.23 24.99 3.63
CA MET A 102 -13.90 23.75 2.90
C MET A 102 -13.62 24.03 1.43
N ALA A 103 -14.39 24.91 0.79
CA ALA A 103 -14.13 25.36 -0.57
C ALA A 103 -12.77 26.08 -0.68
N ALA A 104 -12.39 26.89 0.31
CA ALA A 104 -11.05 27.49 0.38
C ALA A 104 -9.95 26.44 0.54
N SER A 105 -10.15 25.44 1.42
CA SER A 105 -9.21 24.32 1.60
C SER A 105 -9.04 23.51 0.32
N LEU A 106 -10.13 23.24 -0.41
CA LEU A 106 -10.10 22.54 -1.70
C LEU A 106 -9.33 23.32 -2.76
N ARG A 107 -9.57 24.64 -2.88
CA ARG A 107 -8.79 25.49 -3.78
C ARG A 107 -7.30 25.48 -3.45
N ALA A 108 -6.95 25.59 -2.16
CA ALA A 108 -5.57 25.54 -1.71
C ALA A 108 -4.91 24.19 -2.04
N ALA A 109 -5.61 23.07 -1.80
CA ALA A 109 -5.11 21.73 -2.14
C ALA A 109 -4.87 21.57 -3.66
N ARG A 110 -5.78 22.07 -4.51
CA ARG A 110 -5.65 22.04 -5.98
C ARG A 110 -4.50 22.88 -6.51
N GLN A 111 -4.14 23.96 -5.82
CA GLN A 111 -3.09 24.89 -6.24
C GLN A 111 -1.71 24.54 -5.67
N ALA A 112 -1.63 23.60 -4.72
CA ALA A 112 -0.39 23.21 -4.09
C ALA A 112 0.55 22.49 -5.07
N GLY A 113 1.85 22.81 -5.02
CA GLY A 113 2.88 22.13 -5.83
C GLY A 113 3.23 20.71 -5.36
N LYS A 114 2.62 20.25 -4.27
CA LYS A 114 2.75 18.92 -3.69
C LYS A 114 1.42 18.53 -3.05
N VAL A 115 1.22 17.24 -2.80
CA VAL A 115 0.00 16.74 -2.14
C VAL A 115 -0.04 17.25 -0.68
N GLU A 116 -1.03 18.08 -0.38
CA GLU A 116 -1.33 18.55 0.98
C GLU A 116 -2.34 17.61 1.66
N TYR A 117 -1.86 16.43 2.07
CA TYR A 117 -2.68 15.33 2.60
C TYR A 117 -3.70 15.77 3.66
N SER A 118 -3.30 16.62 4.61
CA SER A 118 -4.20 17.09 5.68
C SER A 118 -5.36 17.94 5.15
N LEU A 119 -5.16 18.73 4.09
CA LEU A 119 -6.22 19.49 3.45
C LEU A 119 -7.13 18.56 2.65
N VAL A 120 -6.55 17.65 1.87
CA VAL A 120 -7.32 16.70 1.05
C VAL A 120 -8.20 15.81 1.94
N ARG A 121 -7.63 15.17 2.97
CA ARG A 121 -8.36 14.31 3.91
C ARG A 121 -9.51 15.06 4.56
N ARG A 122 -9.25 16.26 5.12
CA ARG A 122 -10.29 17.07 5.77
C ARG A 122 -11.49 17.37 4.86
N VAL A 123 -11.24 17.83 3.64
CA VAL A 123 -12.33 18.17 2.70
C VAL A 123 -13.06 16.91 2.25
N LYS A 124 -12.32 15.82 1.97
CA LYS A 124 -12.92 14.55 1.56
C LYS A 124 -13.74 13.89 2.67
N GLU A 125 -13.26 13.85 3.90
CA GLU A 125 -13.97 13.28 5.06
C GLU A 125 -15.31 13.98 5.31
N ALA A 126 -15.33 15.32 5.28
CA ALA A 126 -16.57 16.08 5.41
C ALA A 126 -17.56 15.76 4.26
N SER A 127 -17.04 15.61 3.04
CA SER A 127 -17.84 15.29 1.86
C SER A 127 -18.35 13.84 1.88
N PHE A 128 -17.55 12.90 2.39
CA PHE A 128 -17.95 11.51 2.59
C PHE A 128 -19.04 11.38 3.64
N LEU A 129 -18.98 12.15 4.72
CA LEU A 129 -20.05 12.18 5.72
C LEU A 129 -21.38 12.66 5.11
N ALA A 130 -21.35 13.74 4.33
CA ALA A 130 -22.54 14.23 3.64
C ALA A 130 -23.08 13.22 2.61
N SER A 131 -22.18 12.61 1.84
CA SER A 131 -22.52 11.58 0.85
C SER A 131 -23.15 10.36 1.51
N PHE A 132 -22.57 9.89 2.61
CA PHE A 132 -23.09 8.73 3.32
C PHE A 132 -24.45 9.03 3.97
N ALA A 133 -24.64 10.21 4.57
CA ALA A 133 -25.94 10.60 5.11
C ALA A 133 -27.03 10.59 4.02
N ARG A 134 -26.71 11.13 2.85
CA ARG A 134 -27.59 11.09 1.67
C ARG A 134 -27.88 9.66 1.22
N PHE A 135 -26.86 8.82 1.06
CA PHE A 135 -27.01 7.42 0.70
C PHE A 135 -27.88 6.67 1.72
N LYS A 136 -27.64 6.89 3.01
CA LYS A 136 -28.34 6.20 4.10
C LYS A 136 -29.85 6.49 4.05
N GLU A 137 -30.22 7.75 3.86
CA GLU A 137 -31.63 8.17 3.79
C GLU A 137 -32.30 7.75 2.47
N ALA A 138 -31.59 7.94 1.35
CA ALA A 138 -32.17 7.81 0.01
C ALA A 138 -32.19 6.38 -0.50
N GLU A 139 -31.16 5.60 -0.15
CA GLU A 139 -30.90 4.29 -0.72
C GLU A 139 -31.03 3.21 0.36
N TRP A 140 -30.25 3.31 1.44
CA TRP A 140 -30.17 2.26 2.47
C TRP A 140 -31.49 2.04 3.20
N ALA A 141 -32.08 3.11 3.75
CA ALA A 141 -33.34 3.04 4.50
C ALA A 141 -34.55 2.66 3.62
N ARG A 142 -34.43 2.83 2.30
CA ARG A 142 -35.47 2.52 1.32
C ARG A 142 -35.24 1.19 0.59
N GLU A 143 -34.18 0.47 0.93
CA GLU A 143 -33.82 -0.83 0.35
C GLU A 143 -33.76 -0.82 -1.18
N THR A 144 -33.19 0.24 -1.75
CA THR A 144 -33.06 0.38 -3.21
C THR A 144 -32.06 -0.62 -3.79
N GLU A 145 -31.96 -0.66 -5.13
CA GLU A 145 -30.95 -1.46 -5.84
C GLU A 145 -29.51 -1.14 -5.39
N ARG A 146 -29.20 0.13 -5.11
CA ARG A 146 -27.88 0.53 -4.59
C ARG A 146 -27.64 -0.01 -3.18
N ALA A 147 -28.67 -0.07 -2.33
CA ALA A 147 -28.55 -0.70 -1.02
C ALA A 147 -28.30 -2.21 -1.16
N ALA A 148 -28.98 -2.88 -2.10
CA ALA A 148 -28.75 -4.29 -2.41
C ALA A 148 -27.33 -4.55 -2.97
N ALA A 149 -26.81 -3.66 -3.81
CA ALA A 149 -25.45 -3.72 -4.32
C ALA A 149 -24.41 -3.60 -3.19
N LEU A 150 -24.59 -2.65 -2.26
CA LEU A 150 -23.75 -2.54 -1.07
C LEU A 150 -23.84 -3.80 -0.19
N ARG A 151 -25.04 -4.36 0.04
CA ARG A 151 -25.17 -5.62 0.81
C ARG A 151 -24.43 -6.78 0.15
N THR A 152 -24.50 -6.88 -1.18
CA THR A 152 -23.79 -7.89 -1.96
C THR A 152 -22.27 -7.74 -1.82
N PHE A 153 -21.77 -6.50 -1.93
CA PHE A 153 -20.37 -6.20 -1.68
C PHE A 153 -19.94 -6.61 -0.27
N ILE A 154 -20.73 -6.21 0.75
CA ILE A 154 -20.46 -6.54 2.15
C ILE A 154 -20.35 -8.04 2.36
N GLU A 155 -21.27 -8.84 1.81
CA GLU A 155 -21.21 -10.30 1.96
C GLU A 155 -20.00 -10.89 1.21
N SER A 156 -19.71 -10.42 0.00
CA SER A 156 -18.58 -10.92 -0.80
C SER A 156 -17.20 -10.61 -0.19
N GLU A 157 -17.09 -9.50 0.53
CA GLU A 157 -15.84 -9.01 1.12
C GLU A 157 -15.81 -9.19 2.65
N ARG A 158 -16.81 -9.89 3.21
CA ARG A 158 -17.01 -10.04 4.67
C ARG A 158 -15.77 -10.52 5.41
N TRP A 159 -14.96 -11.34 4.76
CA TRP A 159 -13.76 -11.98 5.29
C TRP A 159 -12.66 -11.00 5.74
N TRP A 160 -12.68 -9.74 5.28
CA TRP A 160 -11.82 -8.67 5.81
C TRP A 160 -12.59 -7.39 6.16
N LEU A 161 -13.69 -7.12 5.46
CA LEU A 161 -14.37 -5.84 5.53
C LEU A 161 -15.02 -5.59 6.90
N GLU A 162 -15.56 -6.63 7.54
CA GLU A 162 -16.18 -6.51 8.86
C GLU A 162 -15.18 -6.06 9.92
N ASP A 163 -14.04 -6.73 10.00
CA ASP A 163 -12.97 -6.39 10.94
C ASP A 163 -12.37 -5.03 10.64
N TYR A 164 -12.12 -4.71 9.37
CA TYR A 164 -11.63 -3.39 8.96
C TYR A 164 -12.60 -2.26 9.37
N ALA A 165 -13.88 -2.40 9.04
CA ALA A 165 -14.87 -1.34 9.30
C ALA A 165 -15.07 -1.13 10.82
N LEU A 166 -15.12 -2.22 11.59
CA LEU A 166 -15.21 -2.15 13.05
C LEU A 166 -13.93 -1.57 13.67
N PHE A 167 -12.76 -1.97 13.18
CA PHE A 167 -11.48 -1.41 13.61
C PHE A 167 -11.46 0.10 13.41
N ARG A 168 -11.80 0.59 12.22
CA ARG A 168 -11.78 2.03 11.92
C ARG A 168 -12.77 2.83 12.78
N ALA A 169 -13.98 2.30 12.97
CA ALA A 169 -14.98 2.95 13.81
C ALA A 169 -14.53 3.03 15.29
N ILE A 170 -13.94 1.96 15.82
CA ILE A 170 -13.39 1.96 17.18
C ILE A 170 -12.19 2.89 17.27
N HIS A 171 -11.26 2.83 16.31
CA HIS A 171 -10.04 3.63 16.28
C HIS A 171 -10.37 5.13 16.33
N ALA A 172 -11.34 5.59 15.54
CA ALA A 172 -11.85 6.96 15.60
C ALA A 172 -12.48 7.30 16.96
N ARG A 173 -13.33 6.41 17.52
CA ARG A 173 -13.92 6.62 18.87
C ARG A 173 -12.85 6.73 19.96
N GLU A 174 -11.77 5.96 19.83
CA GLU A 174 -10.66 5.96 20.77
C GLU A 174 -9.62 7.07 20.50
N GLY A 175 -9.90 8.00 19.58
CA GLY A 175 -9.03 9.15 19.29
C GLY A 175 -7.81 8.82 18.45
N GLU A 176 -7.94 7.84 17.54
CA GLU A 176 -6.88 7.34 16.64
C GLU A 176 -5.67 6.75 17.39
N ARG A 177 -5.83 6.40 18.67
CA ARG A 177 -4.79 5.75 19.47
C ARG A 177 -4.68 4.27 19.13
N PRO A 178 -3.49 3.66 19.25
CA PRO A 178 -3.27 2.30 18.78
C PRO A 178 -4.13 1.29 19.52
N TRP A 179 -4.54 0.23 18.83
CA TRP A 179 -5.45 -0.78 19.40
C TRP A 179 -4.88 -1.49 20.65
N THR A 180 -3.56 -1.49 20.80
CA THR A 180 -2.83 -2.01 21.98
C THR A 180 -3.13 -1.20 23.25
N GLU A 181 -3.63 0.02 23.13
CA GLU A 181 -4.02 0.94 24.21
C GLU A 181 -5.54 1.04 24.40
N TRP A 182 -6.33 0.27 23.66
CA TRP A 182 -7.78 0.24 23.84
C TRP A 182 -8.19 -0.46 25.14
N PRO A 183 -9.43 -0.24 25.62
CA PRO A 183 -10.01 -1.02 26.70
C PRO A 183 -9.83 -2.52 26.47
N ALA A 184 -9.52 -3.24 27.54
CA ALA A 184 -9.02 -4.61 27.44
C ALA A 184 -9.92 -5.57 26.64
N GLY A 185 -11.24 -5.41 26.74
CA GLY A 185 -12.20 -6.21 25.97
C GLY A 185 -12.16 -5.95 24.46
N LEU A 186 -11.89 -4.73 24.02
CA LEU A 186 -11.75 -4.40 22.59
C LEU A 186 -10.38 -4.82 22.06
N ARG A 187 -9.33 -4.57 22.86
CA ARG A 187 -7.96 -5.00 22.55
C ARG A 187 -7.87 -6.51 22.36
N ARG A 188 -8.46 -7.29 23.28
CA ARG A 188 -8.51 -8.76 23.22
C ARG A 188 -9.65 -9.31 22.36
N ARG A 189 -10.44 -8.45 21.72
CA ARG A 189 -11.56 -8.85 20.86
C ARG A 189 -12.57 -9.78 21.55
N GLU A 190 -12.90 -9.48 22.80
CA GLU A 190 -13.91 -10.21 23.55
C GLU A 190 -15.27 -10.06 22.87
N PRO A 191 -16.00 -11.16 22.56
CA PRO A 191 -17.22 -11.10 21.76
C PRO A 191 -18.28 -10.11 22.29
N GLY A 192 -18.44 -10.02 23.62
CA GLY A 192 -19.37 -9.08 24.24
C GLY A 192 -18.97 -7.60 24.04
N ALA A 193 -17.68 -7.29 24.13
CA ALA A 193 -17.16 -5.94 23.91
C ALA A 193 -17.27 -5.53 22.44
N LEU A 194 -16.93 -6.44 21.51
CA LEU A 194 -17.08 -6.21 20.07
C LEU A 194 -18.55 -6.05 19.68
N GLY A 195 -19.43 -6.92 20.17
CA GLY A 195 -20.87 -6.82 19.89
C GLY A 195 -21.49 -5.53 20.43
N LYS A 196 -21.02 -5.03 21.59
CA LYS A 196 -21.42 -3.72 22.10
C LYS A 196 -20.92 -2.60 21.18
N ALA A 197 -19.64 -2.59 20.83
CA ALA A 197 -19.05 -1.56 19.96
C ALA A 197 -19.71 -1.53 18.57
N ALA A 198 -19.99 -2.69 17.98
CA ALA A 198 -20.64 -2.80 16.68
C ALA A 198 -22.06 -2.21 16.67
N ARG A 199 -22.81 -2.35 17.77
CA ARG A 199 -24.15 -1.72 17.92
C ARG A 199 -24.05 -0.22 18.15
N GLU A 200 -23.13 0.22 19.01
CA GLU A 200 -22.96 1.64 19.32
C GLU A 200 -22.42 2.43 18.12
N LEU A 201 -21.68 1.78 17.23
CA LEU A 201 -20.99 2.39 16.09
C LEU A 201 -21.55 1.91 14.74
N GLU A 202 -22.79 1.43 14.69
CA GLU A 202 -23.38 0.80 13.50
C GLU A 202 -23.29 1.71 12.26
N ASP A 203 -23.58 3.00 12.43
CA ASP A 203 -23.53 3.99 11.35
C ASP A 203 -22.12 4.22 10.82
N GLN A 204 -21.14 4.34 11.72
CA GLN A 204 -19.73 4.53 11.37
C GLN A 204 -19.16 3.28 10.68
N VAL A 205 -19.52 2.09 11.18
CA VAL A 205 -19.17 0.82 10.55
C VAL A 205 -19.76 0.74 9.14
N LEU A 206 -21.04 1.09 8.98
CA LEU A 206 -21.69 1.10 7.67
C LEU A 206 -21.08 2.15 6.74
N GLN A 207 -20.68 3.32 7.25
CA GLN A 207 -19.99 4.35 6.48
C GLN A 207 -18.67 3.82 5.90
N HIS A 208 -17.84 3.14 6.71
CA HIS A 208 -16.58 2.56 6.22
C HIS A 208 -16.83 1.48 5.16
N LYS A 209 -17.87 0.65 5.33
CA LYS A 209 -18.29 -0.34 4.31
C LYS A 209 -18.71 0.34 3.01
N TYR A 210 -19.51 1.40 3.10
CA TYR A 210 -19.93 2.21 1.96
C TYR A 210 -18.73 2.82 1.22
N LEU A 211 -17.74 3.38 1.93
CA LEU A 211 -16.54 3.94 1.29
C LEU A 211 -15.70 2.88 0.57
N GLN A 212 -15.54 1.69 1.14
CA GLN A 212 -14.84 0.60 0.47
C GLN A 212 -15.62 0.08 -0.75
N TRP A 213 -16.95 0.10 -0.71
CA TRP A 213 -17.80 -0.22 -1.87
C TRP A 213 -17.60 0.80 -3.00
N LEU A 214 -17.66 2.11 -2.70
CA LEU A 214 -17.37 3.15 -3.69
C LEU A 214 -15.97 3.02 -4.29
N ALA A 215 -14.97 2.78 -3.45
CA ALA A 215 -13.59 2.58 -3.91
C ALA A 215 -13.48 1.34 -4.80
N HIS A 216 -14.16 0.24 -4.43
CA HIS A 216 -14.22 -0.98 -5.23
C HIS A 216 -14.86 -0.74 -6.60
N GLU A 217 -16.02 -0.09 -6.67
CA GLU A 217 -16.70 0.18 -7.94
C GLU A 217 -15.85 1.07 -8.84
N ALA A 218 -15.31 2.17 -8.30
CA ALA A 218 -14.41 3.06 -9.03
C ALA A 218 -13.17 2.32 -9.54
N TRP A 219 -12.60 1.43 -8.72
CA TRP A 219 -11.44 0.63 -9.11
C TRP A 219 -11.78 -0.35 -10.24
N GLN A 220 -12.89 -1.07 -10.16
CA GLN A 220 -13.33 -1.99 -11.21
C GLN A 220 -13.61 -1.26 -12.53
N GLU A 221 -14.22 -0.07 -12.48
CA GLU A 221 -14.43 0.76 -13.66
C GLU A 221 -13.10 1.18 -14.28
N ALA A 222 -12.18 1.74 -13.50
CA ALA A 222 -10.86 2.13 -13.97
C ALA A 222 -10.10 0.94 -14.58
N ARG A 223 -10.12 -0.23 -13.91
CA ARG A 223 -9.49 -1.48 -14.39
C ARG A 223 -10.03 -1.92 -15.75
N ARG A 224 -11.33 -1.77 -15.99
CA ARG A 224 -11.94 -2.08 -17.29
C ARG A 224 -11.53 -1.05 -18.34
N ALA A 225 -11.57 0.24 -18.01
CA ALA A 225 -11.30 1.35 -18.92
C ALA A 225 -9.84 1.42 -19.40
N ILE A 226 -8.86 1.04 -18.58
CA ILE A 226 -7.44 1.12 -18.96
C ILE A 226 -6.98 -0.01 -19.89
N ARG A 227 -7.77 -1.08 -20.06
CA ARG A 227 -7.39 -2.19 -20.96
C ARG A 227 -7.13 -1.65 -22.39
N PRO A 228 -6.12 -2.18 -23.10
CA PRO A 228 -5.27 -3.33 -22.76
C PRO A 228 -4.01 -3.00 -21.93
N LEU A 229 -3.86 -1.78 -21.40
CA LEU A 229 -2.73 -1.44 -20.53
C LEU A 229 -2.81 -2.26 -19.24
N ALA A 230 -1.76 -3.01 -18.91
CA ALA A 230 -1.72 -3.80 -17.68
C ALA A 230 -1.48 -2.91 -16.45
N LEU A 231 -2.15 -3.21 -15.35
CA LEU A 231 -1.94 -2.54 -14.06
C LEU A 231 -1.12 -3.41 -13.13
N PHE A 232 0.01 -2.89 -12.68
CA PHE A 232 0.85 -3.51 -11.68
C PHE A 232 0.73 -2.79 -10.34
N GLY A 233 0.53 -3.54 -9.27
CA GLY A 233 0.54 -3.04 -7.90
C GLY A 233 1.86 -3.26 -7.19
N ASP A 234 1.84 -2.97 -5.90
CA ASP A 234 2.94 -3.23 -4.97
C ASP A 234 2.35 -3.80 -3.68
N LEU A 235 2.91 -4.91 -3.21
CA LEU A 235 2.52 -5.65 -2.02
C LEU A 235 3.63 -5.41 -0.98
N PRO A 236 3.39 -4.54 0.02
CA PRO A 236 4.34 -4.29 1.10
C PRO A 236 4.71 -5.58 1.84
N PHE A 237 5.95 -5.74 2.29
CA PHE A 237 6.30 -6.95 3.06
C PHE A 237 5.42 -7.10 4.31
N MET A 238 5.17 -6.01 5.03
CA MET A 238 4.46 -5.99 6.30
C MET A 238 3.22 -5.09 6.32
N VAL A 239 2.47 -5.21 7.41
CA VAL A 239 1.44 -4.26 7.86
C VAL A 239 1.90 -3.60 9.15
N ASP A 240 1.36 -2.42 9.45
CA ASP A 240 1.64 -1.72 10.72
C ASP A 240 1.14 -2.56 11.92
N LEU A 241 1.77 -2.40 13.09
CA LEU A 241 1.26 -2.95 14.35
C LEU A 241 -0.15 -2.44 14.60
N ASP A 242 -0.37 -1.15 14.42
CA ASP A 242 -1.67 -0.52 14.60
C ASP A 242 -2.53 -0.65 13.32
N SER A 243 -2.94 -1.88 13.01
CA SER A 243 -3.74 -2.19 11.82
C SER A 243 -4.91 -3.10 12.14
N ALA A 244 -5.94 -3.03 11.29
CA ALA A 244 -7.06 -3.97 11.34
C ALA A 244 -6.59 -5.41 11.16
N ASP A 245 -5.58 -5.64 10.30
CA ASP A 245 -5.02 -6.97 10.05
C ASP A 245 -4.40 -7.58 11.30
N VAL A 246 -3.53 -6.84 12.00
CA VAL A 246 -2.89 -7.35 13.22
C VAL A 246 -3.90 -7.45 14.36
N TRP A 247 -4.77 -6.44 14.53
CA TRP A 247 -5.82 -6.48 15.55
C TRP A 247 -6.73 -7.69 15.39
N ALA A 248 -7.18 -8.00 14.17
CA ALA A 248 -8.08 -9.13 13.91
C ALA A 248 -7.39 -10.49 13.95
N ASN A 249 -6.10 -10.54 13.62
CA ASN A 249 -5.34 -11.78 13.45
C ASN A 249 -4.16 -11.90 14.44
N GLN A 250 -4.30 -11.40 15.67
CA GLN A 250 -3.22 -11.31 16.67
C GLN A 250 -2.39 -12.60 16.81
N GLY A 251 -3.03 -13.77 16.73
CA GLY A 251 -2.36 -15.07 16.84
C GLY A 251 -1.33 -15.35 15.73
N LEU A 252 -1.42 -14.68 14.57
CA LEU A 252 -0.49 -14.82 13.44
C LEU A 252 0.75 -13.92 13.56
N PHE A 253 0.80 -13.05 14.56
CA PHE A 253 1.86 -12.08 14.75
C PHE A 253 2.53 -12.26 16.12
N ASN A 254 3.83 -12.01 16.17
CA ASN A 254 4.59 -11.91 17.41
C ASN A 254 4.59 -10.45 17.85
N LEU A 255 3.87 -10.17 18.93
CA LEU A 255 3.74 -8.82 19.50
C LEU A 255 4.82 -8.52 20.55
N ASP A 256 5.60 -9.52 20.97
CA ASP A 256 6.70 -9.42 21.94
C ASP A 256 8.06 -9.18 21.26
N GLY A 257 8.03 -8.59 20.07
CA GLY A 257 9.22 -8.23 19.32
C GLY A 257 8.88 -7.43 18.08
N SER A 258 9.89 -6.80 17.51
CA SER A 258 9.76 -6.00 16.30
C SER A 258 10.76 -6.41 15.24
N ILE A 259 10.39 -6.23 13.98
CA ILE A 259 11.23 -6.60 12.86
C ILE A 259 12.15 -5.45 12.44
N GLY A 260 13.16 -5.80 11.67
CA GLY A 260 14.00 -4.82 11.02
C GLY A 260 15.07 -5.44 10.14
N VAL A 261 16.21 -4.75 10.04
CA VAL A 261 17.40 -5.25 9.35
C VAL A 261 18.58 -5.35 10.32
N PRO A 262 19.45 -6.36 10.13
CA PRO A 262 20.66 -6.50 10.92
C PRO A 262 21.63 -5.33 10.67
N PRO A 263 22.64 -5.16 11.52
CA PRO A 263 23.79 -4.32 11.21
C PRO A 263 24.38 -4.64 9.83
N ASP A 264 24.73 -3.59 9.09
CA ASP A 264 25.38 -3.68 7.80
C ASP A 264 26.49 -2.62 7.67
N ALA A 265 27.09 -2.51 6.49
CA ALA A 265 28.15 -1.55 6.21
C ALA A 265 27.72 -0.07 6.34
N PHE A 266 26.42 0.20 6.40
CA PHE A 266 25.84 1.54 6.48
C PHE A 266 25.20 1.84 7.84
N SER A 267 24.82 0.81 8.62
CA SER A 267 24.32 0.94 9.99
C SER A 267 24.95 -0.08 10.93
N ALA A 268 25.73 0.40 11.90
CA ALA A 268 26.37 -0.44 12.91
C ALA A 268 25.38 -1.12 13.87
N THR A 269 24.17 -0.59 14.01
CA THR A 269 23.12 -1.11 14.91
C THR A 269 21.97 -1.78 14.16
N GLY A 270 22.02 -1.80 12.82
CA GLY A 270 20.87 -2.20 12.00
C GLY A 270 19.77 -1.15 12.02
N GLN A 271 18.54 -1.54 11.73
CA GLN A 271 17.37 -0.67 11.82
C GLN A 271 16.23 -1.47 12.40
N ASN A 272 15.57 -0.95 13.42
CA ASN A 272 14.35 -1.51 13.98
C ASN A 272 13.17 -0.73 13.43
N TRP A 273 12.23 -1.41 12.76
CA TRP A 273 11.10 -0.77 12.08
C TRP A 273 9.82 -0.77 12.92
N GLY A 274 9.82 -1.35 14.12
CA GLY A 274 8.68 -1.32 15.04
C GLY A 274 7.47 -2.17 14.61
N MET A 275 7.53 -2.86 13.47
CA MET A 275 6.46 -3.73 12.98
C MET A 275 6.55 -5.12 13.62
N PRO A 276 5.43 -5.83 13.88
CA PRO A 276 5.46 -7.15 14.52
C PRO A 276 6.06 -8.20 13.59
N ALA A 277 6.66 -9.26 14.14
CA ALA A 277 7.12 -10.38 13.31
C ALA A 277 5.98 -11.36 13.00
N TYR A 278 6.05 -12.09 11.88
CA TYR A 278 5.11 -13.18 11.63
C TYR A 278 5.40 -14.40 12.51
N ARG A 279 4.35 -15.06 13.00
CA ARG A 279 4.43 -16.39 13.63
C ARG A 279 4.26 -17.45 12.56
N TRP A 280 5.37 -17.77 11.87
CA TRP A 280 5.37 -18.69 10.73
C TRP A 280 4.81 -20.07 11.04
N ASP A 281 4.95 -20.55 12.28
CA ASP A 281 4.38 -21.81 12.76
C ASP A 281 2.84 -21.74 12.84
N GLU A 282 2.29 -20.67 13.40
CA GLU A 282 0.83 -20.47 13.45
C GLU A 282 0.24 -20.23 12.07
N MET A 283 0.94 -19.48 11.22
CA MET A 283 0.55 -19.32 9.82
C MET A 283 0.54 -20.67 9.10
N ALA A 284 1.52 -21.54 9.33
CA ALA A 284 1.54 -22.88 8.73
C ALA A 284 0.37 -23.75 9.24
N ARG A 285 0.06 -23.71 10.55
CA ARG A 285 -1.12 -24.41 11.12
C ARG A 285 -2.44 -23.91 10.53
N ALA A 286 -2.51 -22.63 10.19
CA ALA A 286 -3.65 -22.01 9.52
C ALA A 286 -3.61 -22.10 7.98
N ASP A 287 -2.77 -22.97 7.41
CA ASP A 287 -2.52 -23.11 5.95
C ASP A 287 -2.29 -21.77 5.22
N TYR A 288 -1.61 -20.85 5.90
CA TYR A 288 -1.28 -19.52 5.41
C TYR A 288 -2.50 -18.73 4.93
N THR A 289 -3.68 -18.98 5.50
CA THR A 289 -4.97 -18.42 5.05
C THR A 289 -4.91 -16.90 4.86
N TRP A 290 -4.39 -16.15 5.84
CA TRP A 290 -4.27 -14.69 5.74
C TRP A 290 -3.37 -14.24 4.57
N LEU A 291 -2.24 -14.92 4.32
CA LEU A 291 -1.36 -14.59 3.19
C LEU A 291 -1.98 -14.99 1.84
N ARG A 292 -2.72 -16.10 1.77
CA ARG A 292 -3.48 -16.49 0.58
C ARG A 292 -4.54 -15.44 0.25
N GLN A 293 -5.30 -15.01 1.26
CA GLN A 293 -6.29 -13.94 1.13
C GLN A 293 -5.66 -12.62 0.67
N ARG A 294 -4.51 -12.25 1.24
CA ARG A 294 -3.76 -11.06 0.83
C ARG A 294 -3.33 -11.14 -0.64
N ALA A 295 -2.85 -12.30 -1.08
CA ALA A 295 -2.48 -12.56 -2.47
C ALA A 295 -3.70 -12.46 -3.40
N GLN A 296 -4.82 -13.07 -3.02
CA GLN A 296 -6.08 -13.01 -3.76
C GLN A 296 -6.58 -11.57 -3.89
N ARG A 297 -6.49 -10.77 -2.82
CA ARG A 297 -6.85 -9.36 -2.87
C ARG A 297 -5.97 -8.57 -3.82
N SER A 298 -4.65 -8.78 -3.79
CA SER A 298 -3.74 -8.14 -4.75
C SER A 298 -4.05 -8.56 -6.19
N ALA A 299 -4.39 -9.83 -6.45
CA ALA A 299 -4.78 -10.29 -7.78
C ALA A 299 -6.15 -9.75 -8.24
N ALA A 300 -7.07 -9.44 -7.32
CA ALA A 300 -8.32 -8.76 -7.63
C ALA A 300 -8.09 -7.28 -8.01
N LEU A 301 -7.07 -6.64 -7.44
CA LEU A 301 -6.75 -5.24 -7.71
C LEU A 301 -5.87 -5.04 -8.96
N TYR A 302 -5.00 -5.99 -9.29
CA TYR A 302 -3.95 -5.79 -10.29
C TYR A 302 -3.79 -6.98 -11.26
N ASP A 303 -3.26 -6.73 -12.47
CA ASP A 303 -2.84 -7.82 -13.38
C ASP A 303 -1.53 -8.48 -12.93
N GLY A 304 -0.73 -7.74 -12.15
CA GLY A 304 0.46 -8.23 -11.47
C GLY A 304 0.82 -7.35 -10.28
N TYR A 305 1.71 -7.81 -9.42
CA TYR A 305 2.19 -7.01 -8.29
C TYR A 305 3.65 -7.32 -7.97
N ARG A 306 4.36 -6.29 -7.54
CA ARG A 306 5.67 -6.40 -6.93
C ARG A 306 5.51 -6.85 -5.48
N ILE A 307 6.32 -7.78 -5.02
CA ILE A 307 6.49 -8.10 -3.60
C ILE A 307 7.67 -7.28 -3.11
N ASP A 308 7.39 -6.27 -2.30
CA ASP A 308 8.37 -5.43 -1.63
C ASP A 308 9.16 -6.24 -0.58
N HIS A 309 10.44 -5.94 -0.41
CA HIS A 309 11.32 -6.56 0.57
C HIS A 309 11.18 -8.10 0.62
N LEU A 310 11.19 -8.73 -0.55
CA LEU A 310 10.83 -10.15 -0.69
C LEU A 310 11.69 -11.09 0.18
N VAL A 311 12.95 -10.72 0.43
CA VAL A 311 13.84 -11.49 1.31
C VAL A 311 13.24 -11.69 2.72
N GLY A 312 12.38 -10.78 3.19
CA GLY A 312 11.64 -10.90 4.44
C GLY A 312 10.74 -12.15 4.50
N PHE A 313 10.26 -12.64 3.36
CA PHE A 313 9.48 -13.88 3.27
C PHE A 313 10.34 -15.14 3.28
N TYR A 314 11.66 -15.02 3.15
CA TYR A 314 12.60 -16.12 3.37
C TYR A 314 13.13 -16.09 4.79
N ARG A 315 13.46 -14.90 5.29
CA ARG A 315 14.00 -14.70 6.64
C ARG A 315 13.66 -13.30 7.14
N THR A 316 13.21 -13.24 8.38
CA THR A 316 12.92 -11.97 9.06
C THR A 316 13.90 -11.78 10.20
N TYR A 317 14.53 -10.60 10.30
CA TYR A 317 15.36 -10.25 11.45
C TYR A 317 14.48 -9.65 12.55
N VAL A 318 14.53 -10.23 13.74
CA VAL A 318 13.64 -9.90 14.87
C VAL A 318 14.47 -9.37 16.03
N PHE A 319 14.03 -8.24 16.58
CA PHE A 319 14.46 -7.63 17.83
C PHE A 319 13.45 -7.99 18.93
N PRO A 320 13.81 -8.86 19.90
CA PRO A 320 12.94 -9.20 21.02
C PRO A 320 12.67 -8.01 21.95
N ALA A 321 11.45 -7.90 22.47
CA ALA A 321 11.07 -6.84 23.40
C ALA A 321 11.76 -6.97 24.77
N ASP A 322 12.15 -8.18 25.16
CA ASP A 322 12.85 -8.47 26.41
C ASP A 322 14.34 -8.09 26.40
N GLY A 323 14.85 -7.55 25.27
CA GLY A 323 16.25 -7.17 25.11
C GLY A 323 17.20 -8.35 24.84
N SER A 324 16.68 -9.56 24.65
CA SER A 324 17.50 -10.70 24.24
C SER A 324 18.07 -10.52 22.84
N LYS A 325 19.08 -11.34 22.49
CA LYS A 325 19.84 -11.18 21.25
C LYS A 325 18.94 -11.31 20.02
N ALA A 326 18.97 -10.30 19.14
CA ALA A 326 18.26 -10.32 17.87
C ALA A 326 18.69 -11.50 16.98
N TYR A 327 17.73 -12.03 16.22
CA TYR A 327 17.90 -13.29 15.47
C TYR A 327 17.11 -13.29 14.16
N PHE A 328 17.47 -14.23 13.26
CA PHE A 328 16.67 -14.53 12.08
C PHE A 328 15.64 -15.63 12.36
N THR A 329 14.43 -15.45 11.82
CA THR A 329 13.40 -16.50 11.76
C THR A 329 12.96 -16.73 10.31
N PRO A 330 13.00 -17.97 9.79
CA PRO A 330 13.61 -19.18 10.38
C PRO A 330 15.13 -19.08 10.55
N LYS A 331 15.73 -19.98 11.33
CA LYS A 331 17.18 -19.90 11.68
C LYS A 331 18.08 -20.47 10.58
N GLY A 332 17.70 -21.62 10.01
CA GLY A 332 18.52 -22.34 9.03
C GLY A 332 18.24 -21.93 7.59
N GLU A 333 19.25 -21.98 6.72
CA GLU A 333 19.11 -21.66 5.29
C GLU A 333 18.09 -22.58 4.58
N ASP A 334 18.06 -23.87 4.92
CA ASP A 334 17.09 -24.83 4.35
C ASP A 334 15.65 -24.46 4.74
N GLU A 335 15.42 -24.08 6.00
CA GLU A 335 14.11 -23.62 6.49
C GLU A 335 13.71 -22.30 5.82
N GLN A 336 14.65 -21.36 5.68
CA GLN A 336 14.44 -20.08 5.00
C GLN A 336 14.07 -20.29 3.53
N THR A 337 14.76 -21.21 2.85
CA THR A 337 14.49 -21.58 1.46
C THR A 337 13.11 -22.22 1.33
N ALA A 338 12.79 -23.18 2.19
CA ALA A 338 11.50 -23.87 2.18
C ALA A 338 10.32 -22.93 2.46
N LEU A 339 10.47 -22.01 3.43
CA LEU A 339 9.47 -20.99 3.72
C LEU A 339 9.29 -20.05 2.52
N GLY A 340 10.38 -19.47 2.02
CA GLY A 340 10.31 -18.51 0.93
C GLY A 340 9.74 -19.13 -0.35
N GLU A 341 10.14 -20.36 -0.72
CA GLU A 341 9.59 -21.05 -1.88
C GLU A 341 8.08 -21.31 -1.76
N ARG A 342 7.65 -21.71 -0.56
CA ARG A 342 6.23 -21.94 -0.25
C ARG A 342 5.42 -20.65 -0.39
N LEU A 343 5.88 -19.55 0.23
CA LEU A 343 5.18 -18.27 0.20
C LEU A 343 5.14 -17.68 -1.21
N MET A 344 6.24 -17.79 -1.96
CA MET A 344 6.29 -17.39 -3.35
C MET A 344 5.33 -18.18 -4.23
N THR A 345 5.19 -19.48 -3.97
CA THR A 345 4.20 -20.32 -4.64
C THR A 345 2.78 -19.89 -4.30
N ILE A 346 2.49 -19.59 -3.02
CA ILE A 346 1.19 -19.06 -2.58
C ILE A 346 0.84 -17.76 -3.33
N PHE A 347 1.78 -16.80 -3.38
CA PHE A 347 1.56 -15.55 -4.08
C PHE A 347 1.34 -15.77 -5.59
N ALA A 348 2.15 -16.61 -6.23
CA ALA A 348 2.00 -16.90 -7.67
C ALA A 348 0.69 -17.65 -8.01
N GLN A 349 0.10 -18.38 -7.06
CA GLN A 349 -1.15 -19.11 -7.26
C GLN A 349 -2.40 -18.21 -7.21
N ALA A 350 -2.27 -16.94 -6.80
CA ALA A 350 -3.41 -16.01 -6.73
C ALA A 350 -3.94 -15.56 -8.10
N GLY A 351 -3.25 -15.88 -9.19
CA GLY A 351 -3.72 -15.61 -10.56
C GLY A 351 -3.23 -14.30 -11.19
N ALA A 352 -2.34 -13.57 -10.52
CA ALA A 352 -1.66 -12.38 -11.02
C ALA A 352 -0.15 -12.60 -11.17
N CYS A 353 0.50 -11.80 -12.02
CA CYS A 353 1.95 -11.84 -12.18
C CYS A 353 2.66 -11.40 -10.89
N VAL A 354 3.67 -12.15 -10.44
CA VAL A 354 4.51 -11.77 -9.29
C VAL A 354 5.87 -11.29 -9.76
N ILE A 355 6.28 -10.12 -9.26
CA ILE A 355 7.64 -9.58 -9.40
C ILE A 355 8.28 -9.57 -8.02
N ALA A 356 9.46 -10.14 -7.92
CA ALA A 356 10.26 -10.16 -6.71
C ALA A 356 11.17 -8.95 -6.65
N GLU A 357 11.07 -8.15 -5.59
CA GLU A 357 12.11 -7.17 -5.31
C GLU A 357 13.25 -7.78 -4.48
N ASP A 358 14.39 -7.96 -5.14
CA ASP A 358 15.61 -8.57 -4.59
C ASP A 358 16.80 -7.59 -4.56
N LEU A 359 16.55 -6.32 -4.21
CA LEU A 359 17.60 -5.31 -4.05
C LEU A 359 18.25 -5.41 -2.65
N GLY A 360 19.42 -4.80 -2.52
CA GLY A 360 20.22 -4.85 -1.29
C GLY A 360 20.98 -6.17 -1.10
N THR A 361 21.27 -6.51 0.16
CA THR A 361 22.06 -7.68 0.54
C THR A 361 21.19 -8.93 0.63
N VAL A 362 20.87 -9.49 -0.53
CA VAL A 362 20.06 -10.71 -0.67
C VAL A 362 20.97 -11.94 -0.76
N PRO A 363 20.75 -12.97 0.09
CA PRO A 363 21.50 -14.23 0.00
C PRO A 363 21.37 -14.91 -1.36
N ASP A 364 22.42 -15.60 -1.80
CA ASP A 364 22.46 -16.22 -3.14
C ASP A 364 21.40 -17.31 -3.31
N PHE A 365 21.07 -18.05 -2.25
CA PHE A 365 20.02 -19.08 -2.28
C PHE A 365 18.64 -18.52 -2.63
N VAL A 366 18.34 -17.26 -2.27
CA VAL A 366 17.07 -16.60 -2.60
C VAL A 366 16.97 -16.40 -4.12
N ARG A 367 18.04 -15.95 -4.77
CA ARG A 367 18.05 -15.78 -6.24
C ARG A 367 17.98 -17.11 -6.98
N ALA A 368 18.61 -18.15 -6.42
CA ALA A 368 18.48 -19.51 -6.94
C ALA A 368 17.04 -20.02 -6.83
N SER A 369 16.38 -19.80 -5.69
CA SER A 369 14.96 -20.11 -5.46
C SER A 369 14.04 -19.41 -6.47
N LEU A 370 14.16 -18.08 -6.63
CA LEU A 370 13.35 -17.33 -7.60
C LEU A 370 13.52 -17.85 -9.03
N SER A 371 14.74 -18.27 -9.39
CA SER A 371 15.03 -18.85 -10.71
C SER A 371 14.34 -20.21 -10.89
N ARG A 372 14.33 -21.07 -9.86
CA ARG A 372 13.60 -22.36 -9.88
C ARG A 372 12.09 -22.15 -10.02
N LEU A 373 11.55 -21.18 -9.30
CA LEU A 373 10.12 -20.84 -9.33
C LEU A 373 9.70 -20.02 -10.57
N ARG A 374 10.66 -19.59 -11.39
CA ARG A 374 10.45 -18.72 -12.56
C ARG A 374 9.75 -17.39 -12.20
N ILE A 375 10.06 -16.86 -11.03
CA ILE A 375 9.57 -15.55 -10.59
C ILE A 375 10.55 -14.47 -11.06
N GLN A 376 10.01 -13.38 -11.60
CA GLN A 376 10.82 -12.32 -12.18
C GLN A 376 11.47 -11.47 -11.08
N ALA A 377 12.79 -11.40 -11.07
CA ALA A 377 13.57 -10.57 -10.15
C ALA A 377 13.71 -9.11 -10.64
N THR A 378 13.97 -8.20 -9.71
CA THR A 378 14.14 -6.76 -9.97
C THR A 378 15.61 -6.40 -10.18
N ARG A 379 15.87 -5.40 -11.02
CA ARG A 379 17.20 -4.80 -11.13
C ARG A 379 17.11 -3.30 -11.27
N CYS A 380 17.82 -2.57 -10.41
CA CYS A 380 17.94 -1.12 -10.50
C CYS A 380 19.23 -0.73 -11.24
N CYS A 381 19.11 0.10 -12.28
CA CYS A 381 20.27 0.57 -13.07
C CYS A 381 21.17 1.58 -12.31
N ALA A 382 20.73 2.12 -11.18
CA ALA A 382 21.48 3.16 -10.43
C ALA A 382 22.70 2.62 -9.66
N GLY A 383 22.67 1.34 -9.29
CA GLY A 383 23.71 0.71 -8.45
C GLY A 383 24.90 0.13 -9.22
N SER A 384 24.94 0.29 -10.55
CA SER A 384 26.02 -0.25 -11.38
C SER A 384 27.19 0.74 -11.55
N GLY A 385 27.99 0.91 -10.50
CA GLY A 385 29.33 1.51 -10.53
C GLY A 385 29.97 1.39 -9.15
N THR A 386 31.15 0.81 -8.93
CA THR A 386 32.45 1.02 -9.60
C THR A 386 33.38 -0.22 -9.60
N GLY A 387 32.86 -1.44 -9.44
CA GLY A 387 33.66 -2.67 -9.53
C GLY A 387 33.70 -3.27 -10.95
N ARG A 388 34.84 -3.81 -11.40
CA ARG A 388 35.05 -4.50 -12.69
C ARG A 388 33.96 -5.56 -12.96
N THR A 389 32.88 -5.18 -13.61
CA THR A 389 32.08 -5.96 -14.59
C THR A 389 30.87 -5.12 -15.01
N LYS A 390 31.07 -4.24 -16.00
CA LYS A 390 29.95 -3.76 -16.82
C LYS A 390 29.38 -4.99 -17.55
N ARG A 391 28.34 -5.62 -17.00
CA ARG A 391 27.59 -6.63 -17.76
C ARG A 391 26.72 -5.88 -18.77
N THR A 392 27.09 -6.00 -20.04
CA THR A 392 26.42 -5.42 -21.20
C THR A 392 24.95 -5.82 -21.26
N ALA A 393 24.14 -4.95 -21.87
CA ALA A 393 22.69 -5.12 -21.96
C ALA A 393 22.22 -6.33 -22.78
N SER A 394 23.16 -7.03 -23.44
CA SER A 394 22.89 -8.18 -24.30
C SER A 394 22.76 -9.51 -23.57
N ARG A 395 23.04 -9.60 -22.24
CA ARG A 395 22.91 -10.84 -21.46
C ARG A 395 21.61 -10.96 -20.65
N PHE A 396 20.59 -10.18 -20.97
CA PHE A 396 19.36 -10.10 -20.16
C PHE A 396 18.33 -11.16 -20.58
N ALA A 397 18.32 -12.29 -19.87
CA ALA A 397 17.12 -13.12 -19.76
C ALA A 397 16.08 -12.39 -18.87
N THR A 398 14.81 -12.37 -19.30
CA THR A 398 13.57 -11.99 -18.59
C THR A 398 13.75 -11.44 -17.16
N ARG A 399 14.00 -10.13 -17.04
CA ARG A 399 14.12 -9.41 -15.75
C ARG A 399 13.38 -8.08 -15.80
N TRP A 400 12.74 -7.70 -14.68
CA TRP A 400 12.21 -6.36 -14.50
C TRP A 400 13.34 -5.39 -14.21
N THR A 401 13.48 -4.39 -15.08
CA THR A 401 14.52 -3.37 -14.92
C THR A 401 13.86 -2.05 -14.60
N THR A 402 14.19 -1.49 -13.44
CA THR A 402 13.69 -0.19 -13.00
C THR A 402 14.82 0.84 -13.05
N ARG A 403 14.48 2.09 -13.40
CA ARG A 403 15.37 3.24 -13.19
C ARG A 403 15.07 3.80 -11.79
N PRO A 404 16.07 4.33 -11.07
CA PRO A 404 15.84 4.89 -9.74
C PRO A 404 14.82 6.03 -9.79
N THR A 405 13.83 5.99 -8.92
CA THR A 405 13.00 7.14 -8.55
C THR A 405 13.38 7.57 -7.13
N ARG A 406 13.28 8.87 -6.84
CA ARG A 406 13.64 9.46 -5.53
C ARG A 406 12.82 8.92 -4.34
N SER A 407 11.78 8.12 -4.60
CA SER A 407 10.87 7.54 -3.61
C SER A 407 11.46 6.37 -2.81
N GLN A 408 12.61 5.82 -3.20
CA GLN A 408 13.24 4.66 -2.54
C GLN A 408 14.72 4.87 -2.17
N LEU A 409 15.24 6.11 -2.26
CA LEU A 409 16.61 6.44 -1.86
C LEU A 409 16.58 7.50 -0.76
N PRO A 410 17.38 7.37 0.32
CA PRO A 410 17.50 8.45 1.29
C PRO A 410 17.95 9.72 0.58
N ALA A 411 17.27 10.83 0.86
CA ALA A 411 17.68 12.13 0.37
C ALA A 411 19.14 12.38 0.80
N ARG A 412 20.02 12.69 -0.15
CA ARG A 412 21.36 13.18 0.20
C ARG A 412 21.18 14.45 1.00
N THR A 413 21.41 14.37 2.31
CA THR A 413 21.61 15.53 3.17
C THR A 413 22.95 16.14 2.77
N THR A 414 22.90 17.17 1.93
CA THR A 414 24.02 18.11 1.80
C THR A 414 24.20 18.80 3.16
N PRO A 415 25.38 18.72 3.81
CA PRO A 415 25.61 19.43 5.05
C PRO A 415 25.50 20.93 4.81
N SER A 416 24.58 21.57 5.54
CA SER A 416 24.48 23.02 5.65
C SER A 416 25.78 23.58 6.20
N ARG A 417 26.58 24.24 5.36
CA ARG A 417 27.65 25.13 5.83
C ARG A 417 26.99 26.41 6.37
N LEU A 418 27.08 26.59 7.68
CA LEU A 418 26.82 27.88 8.34
C LEU A 418 27.79 28.95 7.80
N PRO A 419 27.35 30.21 7.64
CA PRO A 419 28.19 31.26 7.09
C PRO A 419 29.12 31.82 8.19
N SER A 420 30.41 31.54 8.08
CA SER A 420 31.44 32.27 8.82
C SER A 420 31.67 33.62 8.17
N GLY A 421 31.51 34.69 8.95
CA GLY A 421 31.83 36.06 8.56
C GLY A 421 33.28 36.20 8.11
N GLY A 422 33.48 37.00 7.07
CA GLY A 422 34.79 37.27 6.48
C GLY A 422 34.64 38.20 5.30
N THR A 423 34.99 39.46 5.52
CA THR A 423 35.07 40.55 4.56
C THR A 423 35.81 40.17 3.27
N ARG A 424 35.25 40.56 2.11
CA ARG A 424 36.03 40.78 0.88
C ARG A 424 35.51 42.02 0.15
N PRO A 425 36.41 42.90 -0.35
CA PRO A 425 36.02 44.02 -1.19
C PRO A 425 35.87 43.61 -2.67
N ASN A 426 35.06 44.41 -3.35
CA ASN A 426 34.76 44.48 -4.79
C ASN A 426 35.86 44.04 -5.78
N ARG A 427 35.44 43.33 -6.84
CA ARG A 427 35.57 43.75 -8.27
C ARG A 427 34.86 42.76 -9.25
N PRO A 428 34.54 43.18 -10.49
CA PRO A 428 33.31 42.81 -11.20
C PRO A 428 33.46 41.91 -12.45
N ASN A 429 32.30 41.48 -12.97
CA ASN A 429 31.98 41.10 -14.36
C ASN A 429 32.71 39.94 -15.05
N ALA A 430 31.95 38.89 -15.40
CA ALA A 430 32.00 38.27 -16.73
C ALA A 430 30.69 37.50 -17.03
N ARG A 431 30.14 37.75 -18.22
CA ARG A 431 28.98 37.10 -18.84
C ARG A 431 29.38 35.83 -19.63
N ARG A 432 28.36 35.06 -20.04
CA ARG A 432 28.31 34.01 -21.10
C ARG A 432 28.71 32.59 -20.61
N CYS A 433 28.04 31.48 -20.97
CA CYS A 433 27.01 31.16 -21.98
C CYS A 433 25.88 30.33 -21.35
#